data_AF-A0A853D886-F1
#
_entry.id   AF-A0A853D886-F1
#
_cell.length_a   1.000
_cell.length_b   1.000
_cell.length_c   1.000
_cell.angle_alpha   90.00
_cell.angle_beta   90.00
_cell.angle_gamma   90.00
#
_symmetry.space_group_name_H-M   'P 1'
#
loop_
_entity.id
_entity.type
_entity.pdbx_description
1 polymer ?
#
loop_
_entity_poly.entity_id
_entity_poly.type
_entity_poly.pdbx_seq_one_letter_code
_entity_poly.pdbx_strand_id
1 'polypeptide(L)'
;MSEASGMMRSVGTKQLVVHASTSGDELDAVERRDDTRPWDYADQARGTSPKLLGTIGLLRLAEDLALHGYRLAEIDVRDSTYDPLADEAEYILQNQLKEALTSGDSVRRARDLLLAHDSVLVSITVRGQRSGHELIVNRDGELRFRMGLEFDEFRNDLSRALGYSE
;
A
#
# COMPACT_ATOMS: atom_id res chain seq x y z
N MET A 1 19.54 -18.48 33.38
CA MET A 1 18.25 -18.69 32.68
C MET A 1 17.52 -17.36 32.61
N SER A 2 17.47 -16.75 31.43
CA SER A 2 16.54 -15.65 31.10
C SER A 2 16.39 -15.60 29.59
N GLU A 3 15.55 -16.49 29.04
CA GLU A 3 14.99 -16.35 27.70
C GLU A 3 13.76 -15.46 27.81
N ALA A 4 13.93 -14.18 27.48
CA ALA A 4 12.82 -13.28 27.24
C ALA A 4 13.30 -12.18 26.29
N SER A 5 13.08 -12.36 24.98
CA SER A 5 12.90 -11.24 24.05
C SER A 5 12.36 -11.73 22.72
N GLY A 6 11.10 -11.38 22.46
CA GLY A 6 10.59 -11.13 21.12
C GLY A 6 10.26 -12.34 20.27
N MET A 7 9.14 -13.02 20.55
CA MET A 7 8.39 -13.61 19.43
C MET A 7 7.96 -12.46 18.51
N MET A 8 8.77 -12.20 17.47
CA MET A 8 8.35 -11.44 16.30
C MET A 8 7.10 -12.15 15.76
N ARG A 9 5.92 -11.59 16.06
CA ARG A 9 4.65 -12.09 15.51
C ARG A 9 4.75 -11.97 13.99
N SER A 10 4.59 -13.09 13.29
CA SER A 10 4.73 -13.20 11.84
C SER A 10 3.88 -12.14 11.12
N VAL A 11 4.54 -11.38 10.25
CA VAL A 11 3.91 -10.49 9.27
C VAL A 11 3.54 -11.38 8.08
N GLY A 12 2.26 -11.43 7.72
CA GLY A 12 1.87 -12.07 6.46
C GLY A 12 2.21 -11.12 5.31
N THR A 13 2.86 -11.65 4.26
CA THR A 13 3.23 -10.87 3.07
C THR A 13 2.53 -11.44 1.86
N LYS A 14 1.79 -10.60 1.14
CA LYS A 14 1.07 -10.99 -0.09
C LYS A 14 1.46 -10.06 -1.25
N GLN A 15 1.28 -10.54 -2.47
CA GLN A 15 1.41 -9.77 -3.69
C GLN A 15 0.03 -9.58 -4.31
N LEU A 16 -0.38 -8.34 -4.55
CA LEU A 16 -1.59 -8.05 -5.33
C LEU A 16 -1.39 -8.48 -6.78
N VAL A 17 -2.38 -9.19 -7.30
CA VAL A 17 -2.47 -9.62 -8.69
C VAL A 17 -3.84 -9.27 -9.26
N VAL A 18 -3.88 -9.10 -10.57
CA VAL A 18 -5.09 -8.81 -11.34
C VAL A 18 -5.30 -9.95 -12.31
N HIS A 19 -6.50 -10.51 -12.30
CA HIS A 19 -6.96 -11.49 -13.27
C HIS A 19 -7.82 -10.79 -14.32
N ALA A 20 -7.34 -10.76 -15.56
CA ALA A 20 -8.14 -10.27 -16.67
C ALA A 20 -9.24 -11.29 -17.01
N SER A 21 -10.51 -10.88 -16.95
CA SER A 21 -11.65 -11.71 -17.33
C SER A 21 -12.55 -11.01 -18.35
N THR A 22 -13.36 -11.79 -19.08
CA THR A 22 -14.33 -11.25 -20.04
C THR A 22 -15.44 -10.42 -19.38
N SER A 23 -15.65 -10.59 -18.07
CA SER A 23 -16.62 -9.86 -17.26
C SER A 23 -16.04 -8.61 -16.59
N GLY A 24 -14.73 -8.37 -16.73
CA GLY A 24 -13.99 -7.32 -16.02
C GLY A 24 -12.77 -7.88 -15.30
N ASP A 25 -11.81 -7.02 -15.00
CA ASP A 25 -10.65 -7.42 -14.23
C ASP A 25 -11.03 -7.69 -12.77
N GLU A 26 -10.42 -8.69 -12.13
CA GLU A 26 -10.61 -9.03 -10.72
C GLU A 26 -9.30 -8.86 -9.94
N LEU A 27 -9.36 -8.34 -8.72
CA LEU A 27 -8.21 -8.22 -7.83
C LEU A 27 -8.13 -9.42 -6.88
N ASP A 28 -6.96 -10.03 -6.80
CA ASP A 28 -6.63 -11.07 -5.83
C ASP A 28 -5.28 -10.77 -5.15
N ALA A 29 -4.89 -11.56 -4.15
CA ALA A 29 -3.58 -11.48 -3.54
C ALA A 29 -3.00 -12.84 -3.18
N VAL A 30 -1.82 -13.10 -3.73
CA VAL A 30 -1.12 -14.38 -3.59
C VAL A 30 -0.05 -14.28 -2.51
N GLU A 31 0.19 -15.36 -1.77
CA GLU A 31 1.30 -15.41 -0.80
C GLU A 31 2.64 -15.04 -1.46
N ARG A 32 3.36 -14.11 -0.83
CA ARG A 32 4.67 -13.69 -1.31
C ARG A 32 5.77 -14.58 -0.74
N ARG A 33 6.72 -14.97 -1.59
CA ARG A 33 7.96 -15.61 -1.15
C ARG A 33 9.05 -14.54 -1.07
N ASP A 34 9.98 -14.71 -0.13
CA ASP A 34 11.04 -13.71 0.07
C ASP A 34 12.00 -13.61 -1.14
N ASP A 35 12.10 -14.65 -1.96
CA ASP A 35 12.95 -14.74 -3.14
C ASP A 35 12.27 -14.30 -4.45
N THR A 36 10.97 -14.03 -4.43
CA THR A 36 10.22 -13.63 -5.63
C THR A 36 10.14 -12.13 -5.80
N ARG A 37 10.24 -11.70 -7.05
CA ARG A 37 10.03 -10.33 -7.49
C ARG A 37 8.58 -10.15 -7.95
N PRO A 38 8.03 -8.92 -7.96
CA PRO A 38 6.64 -8.69 -8.32
C PRO A 38 6.24 -9.25 -9.70
N TRP A 39 7.12 -9.22 -10.69
CA TRP A 39 6.84 -9.75 -12.04
C TRP A 39 6.85 -11.29 -12.12
N ASP A 40 7.35 -11.99 -11.10
CA ASP A 40 7.31 -13.46 -11.07
C ASP A 40 5.87 -14.00 -10.90
N TYR A 41 4.91 -13.12 -10.61
CA TYR A 41 3.48 -13.41 -10.46
C TYR A 41 2.68 -13.20 -11.75
N ALA A 42 3.32 -12.79 -12.85
CA ALA A 42 2.66 -12.66 -14.14
C ALA A 42 2.50 -14.05 -14.80
N ASP A 43 1.27 -14.36 -15.24
CA ASP A 43 0.95 -15.57 -16.00
C ASP A 43 0.03 -15.19 -17.17
N GLN A 44 0.60 -15.13 -18.37
CA GLN A 44 -0.14 -14.78 -19.59
C GLN A 44 -1.21 -15.82 -19.95
N ALA A 45 -0.98 -17.09 -19.68
CA ALA A 45 -1.93 -18.16 -20.03
C ALA A 45 -3.19 -18.08 -19.16
N ARG A 46 -3.05 -17.61 -17.91
CA ARG A 46 -4.15 -17.38 -16.98
C ARG A 46 -4.66 -15.93 -16.96
N GLY A 47 -4.06 -15.05 -17.75
CA GLY A 47 -4.41 -13.62 -17.76
C GLY A 47 -4.09 -12.91 -16.44
N THR A 48 -3.13 -13.41 -15.67
CA THR A 48 -2.75 -12.87 -14.37
C THR A 48 -1.57 -11.90 -14.51
N SER A 49 -1.63 -10.76 -13.83
CA SER A 49 -0.53 -9.79 -13.79
C SER A 49 -0.41 -9.13 -12.41
N PRO A 50 0.79 -8.72 -11.95
CA PRO A 50 0.93 -8.01 -10.69
C PRO A 50 0.30 -6.61 -10.76
N LYS A 51 -0.37 -6.19 -9.67
CA LYS A 51 -0.90 -4.83 -9.54
C LYS A 51 0.19 -3.86 -9.08
N LEU A 52 0.91 -3.27 -10.02
CA LEU A 52 1.86 -2.19 -9.71
C LEU A 52 1.09 -0.88 -9.49
N LEU A 53 1.26 -0.26 -8.33
CA LEU A 53 0.57 0.96 -7.96
C LEU A 53 1.38 2.21 -8.34
N GLY A 54 2.69 2.18 -8.11
CA GLY A 54 3.53 3.37 -8.19
C GLY A 54 3.07 4.48 -7.24
N THR A 55 3.65 5.67 -7.38
CA THR A 55 3.32 6.82 -6.53
C THR A 55 1.85 7.25 -6.65
N ILE A 56 1.35 7.39 -7.88
CA ILE A 56 -0.03 7.84 -8.10
C ILE A 56 -1.05 6.80 -7.62
N GLY A 57 -0.79 5.50 -7.83
CA GLY A 57 -1.67 4.44 -7.34
C GLY A 57 -1.73 4.41 -5.82
N LEU A 58 -0.60 4.60 -5.13
CA LEU A 58 -0.57 4.70 -3.67
C LEU A 58 -1.29 5.94 -3.14
N LEU A 59 -1.15 7.10 -3.78
CA LEU A 59 -1.87 8.32 -3.38
C LEU A 59 -3.39 8.13 -3.49
N ARG A 60 -3.86 7.58 -4.63
CA ARG A 60 -5.29 7.28 -4.82
C ARG A 60 -5.78 6.26 -3.81
N LEU A 61 -5.02 5.18 -3.62
CA LEU A 61 -5.36 4.15 -2.63
C LEU A 61 -5.48 4.74 -1.23
N ALA A 62 -4.59 5.64 -0.82
CA ALA A 62 -4.66 6.30 0.47
C ALA A 62 -5.91 7.18 0.63
N GLU A 63 -6.28 7.93 -0.42
CA GLU A 63 -7.51 8.73 -0.47
C GLU A 63 -8.75 7.83 -0.36
N ASP A 64 -8.83 6.77 -1.17
CA ASP A 64 -9.98 5.87 -1.22
C ASP A 64 -10.13 5.07 0.08
N LEU A 65 -9.03 4.58 0.66
CA LEU A 65 -9.07 3.92 1.97
C LEU A 65 -9.50 4.89 3.08
N ALA A 66 -9.13 6.17 3.01
CA ALA A 66 -9.61 7.18 3.96
C ALA A 66 -11.13 7.35 3.88
N LEU A 67 -11.73 7.31 2.68
CA LEU A 67 -13.19 7.30 2.49
C LEU A 67 -13.86 6.06 3.09
N HIS A 68 -13.14 4.93 3.14
CA HIS A 68 -13.59 3.70 3.79
C HIS A 68 -13.29 3.63 5.30
N GLY A 69 -12.87 4.74 5.90
CA GLY A 69 -12.66 4.85 7.35
C GLY A 69 -11.31 4.33 7.83
N TYR A 70 -10.35 4.12 6.93
CA TYR A 70 -8.96 3.90 7.32
C TYR A 70 -8.29 5.22 7.70
N ARG A 71 -7.30 5.15 8.58
CA ARG A 71 -6.45 6.29 8.91
C ARG A 71 -5.05 6.04 8.39
N LEU A 72 -4.48 7.02 7.68
CA LEU A 72 -3.10 6.96 7.23
C LEU A 72 -2.17 7.15 8.43
N ALA A 73 -1.45 6.09 8.80
CA ALA A 73 -0.55 6.07 9.96
C ALA A 73 0.86 6.53 9.57
N GLU A 74 1.39 5.99 8.49
CA GLU A 74 2.76 6.21 8.01
C GLU A 74 2.79 6.31 6.48
N ILE A 75 3.79 7.00 5.96
CA ILE A 75 4.05 7.20 4.54
C ILE A 75 5.56 7.09 4.37
N ASP A 76 6.04 6.16 3.55
CA ASP A 76 7.47 6.08 3.20
C ASP A 76 7.73 6.88 1.93
N VAL A 77 8.55 7.93 2.04
CA VAL A 77 8.90 8.82 0.93
C VAL A 77 10.39 8.79 0.70
N ARG A 78 10.79 8.66 -0.57
CA ARG A 78 12.18 8.66 -1.00
C ARG A 78 12.40 9.75 -2.03
N ASP A 79 13.65 10.07 -2.33
CA ASP A 79 13.97 10.87 -3.51
C ASP A 79 13.75 10.08 -4.81
N SER A 80 13.99 10.72 -5.95
CA SER A 80 13.87 10.13 -7.28
C SER A 80 14.84 8.97 -7.54
N THR A 81 15.91 8.82 -6.74
CA THR A 81 16.85 7.69 -6.78
C THR A 81 16.53 6.58 -5.79
N TYR A 82 15.43 6.70 -5.03
CA TYR A 82 14.98 5.80 -3.98
C TYR A 82 15.83 5.82 -2.70
N ASP A 83 16.66 6.85 -2.53
CA ASP A 83 17.41 7.05 -1.31
C ASP A 83 16.53 7.72 -0.24
N PRO A 84 16.79 7.47 1.05
CA PRO A 84 16.11 8.18 2.13
C PRO A 84 16.30 9.69 2.00
N LEU A 85 15.22 10.44 2.24
CA LEU A 85 15.31 11.89 2.41
C LEU A 85 16.02 12.22 3.73
N ALA A 86 16.50 13.45 3.88
CA ALA A 86 16.97 13.93 5.17
C ALA A 86 15.81 13.96 6.18
N ASP A 87 16.01 13.47 7.40
CA ASP A 87 14.96 13.27 8.42
C ASP A 87 13.99 14.46 8.57
N GLU A 88 14.50 15.70 8.60
CA GLU A 88 13.67 16.90 8.73
C GLU A 88 12.79 17.14 7.48
N ALA A 89 13.38 16.99 6.29
CA ALA A 89 12.65 17.13 5.02
C ALA A 89 11.61 16.02 4.86
N GLU A 90 11.96 14.78 5.23
CA GLU A 90 11.04 13.65 5.23
C GLU A 90 9.85 13.92 6.17
N TYR A 91 10.13 14.31 7.41
CA TYR A 91 9.10 14.59 8.41
C TYR A 91 8.13 15.69 7.96
N ILE A 92 8.64 16.80 7.42
CA ILE A 92 7.82 17.90 6.90
C ILE A 92 6.95 17.41 5.74
N LEU A 93 7.54 16.71 4.78
CA LEU A 93 6.83 16.23 3.59
C LEU A 93 5.77 15.19 3.94
N GLN A 94 6.07 14.23 4.82
CA GLN A 94 5.10 13.26 5.30
C GLN A 94 3.89 13.94 5.96
N ASN A 95 4.10 14.97 6.78
CA ASN A 95 2.99 15.69 7.41
C ASN A 95 2.13 16.44 6.40
N GLN A 96 2.77 17.13 5.43
CA GLN A 96 2.05 17.81 4.36
C GLN A 96 1.24 16.84 3.48
N LEU A 97 1.79 15.64 3.22
CA LEU A 97 1.09 14.59 2.48
C LEU A 97 -0.11 14.04 3.25
N LYS A 98 0.03 13.77 4.56
CA LYS A 98 -1.08 13.32 5.42
C LYS A 98 -2.21 14.36 5.48
N GLU A 99 -1.86 15.64 5.58
CA GLU A 99 -2.84 16.73 5.54
C GLU A 99 -3.51 16.82 4.17
N ALA A 100 -2.75 16.73 3.08
CA ALA A 100 -3.30 16.76 1.73
C ALA A 100 -4.31 15.63 1.54
N LEU A 101 -3.91 14.38 1.81
CA LEU A 101 -4.68 13.12 1.66
C LEU A 101 -5.97 13.05 2.48
N THR A 102 -6.14 13.89 3.50
CA THR A 102 -7.36 13.92 4.32
C THR A 102 -8.37 15.00 3.90
N SER A 103 -8.01 15.89 2.96
CA SER A 103 -8.79 17.09 2.62
C SER A 103 -9.69 16.99 1.38
N GLY A 104 -9.77 15.85 0.70
CA GLY A 104 -10.71 15.57 -0.41
C GLY A 104 -10.35 16.14 -1.79
N ASP A 105 -9.33 17.01 -1.91
CA ASP A 105 -8.75 17.51 -3.17
C ASP A 105 -7.33 16.96 -3.38
N SER A 106 -7.16 15.70 -2.97
CA SER A 106 -6.01 15.32 -2.18
C SER A 106 -4.83 14.80 -2.99
N VAL A 107 -5.12 14.01 -4.02
CA VAL A 107 -4.10 13.34 -4.84
C VAL A 107 -3.33 14.33 -5.70
N ARG A 108 -4.00 15.35 -6.26
CA ARG A 108 -3.34 16.38 -7.08
C ARG A 108 -2.36 17.20 -6.24
N ARG A 109 -2.81 17.69 -5.07
CA ARG A 109 -1.96 18.45 -4.15
C ARG A 109 -0.79 17.60 -3.64
N ALA A 110 -1.05 16.36 -3.25
CA ALA A 110 -0.01 15.44 -2.79
C ALA A 110 1.03 15.13 -3.88
N ARG A 111 0.58 14.94 -5.13
CA ARG A 111 1.48 14.78 -6.27
C ARG A 111 2.34 16.02 -6.50
N ASP A 112 1.73 17.21 -6.47
CA ASP A 112 2.46 18.46 -6.73
C ASP A 112 3.50 18.72 -5.61
N LEU A 113 3.22 18.33 -4.36
CA LEU A 113 4.20 18.31 -3.26
C LEU A 113 5.37 17.37 -3.56
N LEU A 114 5.10 16.11 -3.95
CA LEU A 114 6.16 15.15 -4.29
C LEU A 114 7.06 15.65 -5.43
N LEU A 115 6.46 16.25 -6.47
CA LEU A 115 7.21 16.83 -7.59
C LEU A 115 8.08 18.02 -7.16
N ALA A 116 7.58 18.89 -6.28
CA ALA A 116 8.34 20.03 -5.79
C ALA A 116 9.59 19.62 -4.97
N HIS A 117 9.57 18.42 -4.41
CA HIS A 117 10.64 17.86 -3.59
C HIS A 117 11.47 16.78 -4.32
N ASP A 118 11.29 16.59 -5.64
CA ASP A 118 11.88 15.49 -6.43
C ASP A 118 11.79 14.13 -5.72
N SER A 119 10.61 13.86 -5.16
CA SER A 119 10.36 12.74 -4.27
C SER A 119 9.31 11.77 -4.84
N VAL A 120 9.35 10.53 -4.37
CA VAL A 120 8.42 9.47 -4.73
C VAL A 120 7.85 8.82 -3.48
N LEU A 121 6.56 8.48 -3.56
CA LEU A 121 5.91 7.65 -2.56
C LEU A 121 6.24 6.18 -2.79
N VAL A 122 6.77 5.50 -1.77
CA VAL A 122 7.20 4.09 -1.83
C VAL A 122 6.22 3.17 -1.15
N SER A 123 5.68 3.57 0.00
CA SER A 123 4.69 2.79 0.73
C SER A 123 3.75 3.66 1.54
N ILE A 124 2.59 3.11 1.87
CA ILE A 124 1.66 3.68 2.85
C ILE A 124 1.37 2.64 3.92
N THR A 125 1.26 3.08 5.17
CA THR A 125 0.71 2.28 6.26
C THR A 125 -0.63 2.87 6.65
N VAL A 126 -1.69 2.07 6.54
CA VAL A 126 -3.03 2.45 6.96
C VAL A 126 -3.46 1.63 8.16
N ARG A 127 -4.32 2.22 8.99
CA ARG A 127 -4.90 1.56 10.16
C ARG A 127 -6.43 1.57 10.07
N GLY A 128 -7.04 0.39 10.19
CA GLY A 128 -8.50 0.26 10.24
C GLY A 128 -9.06 0.84 11.55
N GLN A 129 -10.10 1.70 11.47
CA GLN A 129 -10.68 2.33 12.66
C GLN A 129 -11.28 1.36 13.68
N ARG A 130 -11.87 0.25 13.20
CA ARG A 130 -12.57 -0.72 14.06
C ARG A 130 -11.64 -1.77 14.64
N SER A 131 -10.68 -2.24 13.85
CA SER A 131 -9.80 -3.35 14.21
C SER A 131 -8.49 -2.89 14.85
N GLY A 132 -8.06 -1.64 14.58
CA GLY A 132 -6.74 -1.15 14.97
C GLY A 132 -5.59 -1.83 14.22
N HIS A 133 -5.88 -2.71 13.25
CA HIS A 133 -4.90 -3.43 12.47
C HIS A 133 -4.24 -2.53 11.43
N GLU A 134 -2.96 -2.81 11.18
CA GLU A 134 -2.13 -2.09 10.22
C GLU A 134 -1.95 -2.91 8.95
N LEU A 135 -2.18 -2.26 7.82
CA LEU A 135 -1.86 -2.75 6.50
C LEU A 135 -0.81 -1.81 5.89
N ILE A 136 0.31 -2.38 5.47
CA ILE A 136 1.33 -1.69 4.70
C ILE A 136 1.12 -2.08 3.24
N VAL A 137 1.05 -1.08 2.36
CA VAL A 137 0.94 -1.28 0.91
C VAL A 137 2.14 -0.62 0.24
N ASN A 138 2.90 -1.40 -0.50
CA ASN A 138 4.05 -0.93 -1.24
C ASN A 138 3.68 -0.62 -2.69
N ARG A 139 4.49 0.22 -3.33
CA ARG A 139 4.29 0.68 -4.72
C ARG A 139 4.27 -0.45 -5.75
N ASP A 140 4.87 -1.59 -5.44
CA ASP A 140 4.91 -2.79 -6.28
C ASP A 140 3.68 -3.71 -6.06
N GLY A 141 2.74 -3.30 -5.21
CA GLY A 141 1.57 -4.09 -4.87
C GLY A 141 1.81 -5.12 -3.78
N GLU A 142 2.99 -5.12 -3.13
CA GLU A 142 3.19 -5.92 -1.93
C GLU A 142 2.34 -5.40 -0.77
N LEU A 143 1.71 -6.33 -0.05
CA LEU A 143 0.94 -6.09 1.14
C LEU A 143 1.61 -6.76 2.33
N ARG A 144 1.75 -6.02 3.44
CA ARG A 144 2.18 -6.59 4.72
C ARG A 144 1.16 -6.29 5.80
N PHE A 145 0.79 -7.30 6.58
CA PHE A 145 -0.18 -7.16 7.66
C PHE A 145 0.28 -7.91 8.91
N ARG A 146 -0.01 -7.34 10.08
CA ARG A 146 0.32 -7.92 11.39
C ARG A 146 -0.83 -8.85 11.84
N MET A 147 -0.56 -10.13 12.09
CA MET A 147 -1.56 -11.17 12.40
C MET A 147 -2.60 -10.78 13.47
N GLY A 148 -3.88 -11.09 13.19
CA GLY A 148 -5.00 -10.92 14.12
C GLY A 148 -6.41 -11.20 13.57
N LEU A 149 -6.70 -10.93 12.28
CA LEU A 149 -7.97 -11.22 11.60
C LEU A 149 -7.81 -11.14 10.06
N GLU A 150 -8.80 -11.68 9.35
CA GLU A 150 -8.82 -12.13 7.95
C GLU A 150 -8.33 -11.07 6.95
N PHE A 151 -7.29 -11.42 6.18
CA PHE A 151 -6.89 -10.69 4.98
C PHE A 151 -8.10 -10.40 4.06
N ASP A 152 -9.15 -11.22 4.13
CA ASP A 152 -10.37 -11.11 3.34
C ASP A 152 -11.14 -9.79 3.57
N GLU A 153 -11.17 -9.26 4.81
CA GLU A 153 -11.78 -7.95 5.07
C GLU A 153 -11.00 -6.84 4.36
N PHE A 154 -9.67 -6.84 4.51
CA PHE A 154 -8.79 -5.89 3.83
C PHE A 154 -8.84 -6.06 2.31
N ARG A 155 -8.94 -7.29 1.81
CA ARG A 155 -9.03 -7.60 0.37
C ARG A 155 -10.27 -6.93 -0.22
N ASN A 156 -11.42 -7.05 0.42
CA ASN A 156 -12.66 -6.46 -0.07
C ASN A 156 -12.64 -4.92 -0.04
N ASP A 157 -12.00 -4.30 0.96
CA ASP A 157 -11.78 -2.86 0.99
C ASP A 157 -10.77 -2.40 -0.08
N LEU A 158 -9.68 -3.16 -0.27
CA LEU A 158 -8.66 -2.90 -1.30
C LEU A 158 -9.24 -3.02 -2.71
N SER A 159 -10.03 -4.06 -3.00
CA SER A 159 -10.69 -4.24 -4.29
C SER A 159 -11.55 -3.02 -4.61
N ARG A 160 -12.42 -2.61 -3.68
CA ARG A 160 -13.25 -1.40 -3.84
C ARG A 160 -12.43 -0.14 -4.05
N ALA A 161 -11.42 0.09 -3.21
CA ALA A 161 -10.54 1.26 -3.31
C ALA A 161 -9.74 1.28 -4.62
N LEU A 162 -9.40 0.12 -5.18
CA LEU A 162 -8.69 0.03 -6.46
C LEU A 162 -9.60 -0.03 -7.68
N GLY A 163 -10.92 0.07 -7.49
CA GLY A 163 -11.93 0.06 -8.56
C GLY A 163 -12.30 -1.32 -9.10
N TYR A 164 -11.93 -2.39 -8.39
CA TYR A 164 -12.34 -3.75 -8.69
C TYR A 164 -13.60 -4.06 -7.87
N SER A 165 -14.76 -4.09 -8.54
CA SER A 165 -16.05 -4.42 -7.91
C SER A 165 -16.31 -5.91 -8.08
N GLU A 166 -16.85 -6.58 -7.07
CA GLU A 166 -17.53 -7.89 -7.23
C GLU A 166 -18.85 -7.72 -8.01
#